data_AF-W2CYL8-F1
#
_entry.id   AF-W2CYL8-F1
#
_cell.length_a   1.000
_cell.length_b   1.000
_cell.length_c   1.000
_cell.angle_alpha   90.00
_cell.angle_beta   90.00
_cell.angle_gamma   90.00
#
_symmetry.space_group_name_H-M   'P 1'
#
loop_
_entity.id
_entity.type
_entity.pdbx_description
1 polymer ?
#
loop_
_entity_poly.entity_id
_entity_poly.type
_entity_poly.pdbx_seq_one_letter_code
_entity_poly.pdbx_strand_id
1 'polypeptide(L)'
;MESIQPKTKRCSHCGAVKPVSEFYRNTNNADNLQNSCKACSKASSKAYYRLRIAKERRLRDSKRRLRDARQTFEDALDEASAERLGVVRQRPDVPLNPDLKAFTPRQLMRELYARGYEGSLTYSEQVVHRINIAACKR
;
A
#
# COMPACT_ATOMS: atom_id res chain seq x y z
N MET A 1 -53.56 26.40 14.66
CA MET A 1 -53.80 24.94 14.65
C MET A 1 -52.77 24.31 15.57
N GLU A 2 -53.16 24.04 16.82
CA GLU A 2 -52.29 23.40 17.81
C GLU A 2 -51.94 21.98 17.33
N SER A 3 -50.67 21.74 16.98
CA SER A 3 -50.24 20.38 16.64
C SER A 3 -50.23 19.54 17.92
N ILE A 4 -51.21 18.64 18.06
CA ILE A 4 -51.25 17.67 19.16
C ILE A 4 -50.10 16.69 18.93
N GLN A 5 -48.91 17.01 19.44
CA GLN A 5 -47.78 16.10 19.48
C GLN A 5 -48.20 14.87 20.30
N PRO A 6 -48.10 13.64 19.76
CA PRO A 6 -48.45 12.47 20.53
C PRO A 6 -47.53 12.39 21.74
N LYS A 7 -48.11 12.39 22.95
CA LYS A 7 -47.32 12.34 24.20
C LYS A 7 -46.48 11.05 24.30
N THR A 8 -46.86 10.01 23.57
CA THR A 8 -46.18 8.71 23.55
C THR A 8 -46.01 8.19 22.13
N LYS A 9 -44.94 7.42 21.91
CA LYS A 9 -44.59 6.78 20.64
C LYS A 9 -44.15 5.33 20.90
N ARG A 10 -44.49 4.43 19.98
CA ARG A 10 -44.05 3.02 20.02
C ARG A 10 -42.65 2.87 19.40
N CYS A 11 -41.75 2.18 20.10
CA CYS A 11 -40.43 1.84 19.56
C CYS A 11 -40.54 0.69 18.54
N SER A 12 -39.97 0.86 17.34
CA SER A 12 -39.93 -0.20 16.32
C SER A 12 -39.00 -1.37 16.67
N HIS A 13 -38.01 -1.13 17.53
CA HIS A 13 -36.99 -2.14 17.87
C HIS A 13 -37.41 -3.05 19.03
N CYS A 14 -37.98 -2.47 20.10
CA CYS A 14 -38.38 -3.23 21.28
C CYS A 14 -39.90 -3.30 21.49
N GLY A 15 -40.70 -2.65 20.64
CA GLY A 15 -42.15 -2.70 20.69
C GLY A 15 -42.81 -1.89 21.83
N ALA A 16 -42.05 -1.39 22.80
CA ALA A 16 -42.58 -0.66 23.95
C ALA A 16 -43.11 0.73 23.57
N VAL A 17 -44.23 1.12 24.17
CA VAL A 17 -44.78 2.49 24.11
C VAL A 17 -44.09 3.34 25.18
N LYS A 18 -43.42 4.40 24.75
CA LYS A 18 -42.63 5.30 25.62
C LYS A 18 -42.99 6.76 25.35
N PRO A 19 -42.76 7.68 26.30
CA PRO A 19 -42.98 9.10 26.03
C PRO A 19 -42.06 9.60 24.91
N VAL A 20 -42.49 10.62 24.17
CA VAL A 20 -41.69 11.20 23.07
C VAL A 20 -40.33 11.73 23.51
N SER A 21 -40.17 12.08 24.80
CA SER A 21 -38.88 12.46 25.40
C SER A 21 -37.84 11.32 25.39
N GLU A 22 -38.25 10.06 25.27
CA GLU A 22 -37.39 8.88 25.20
C GLU A 22 -36.92 8.56 23.78
N PHE A 23 -37.20 9.43 22.81
CA PHE A 23 -36.77 9.30 21.41
C PHE A 23 -35.85 10.46 21.03
N TYR A 24 -34.92 10.22 20.09
CA TYR A 24 -34.08 11.30 19.53
C TYR A 24 -34.84 12.04 18.42
N ARG A 25 -34.54 13.33 18.22
CA ARG A 25 -35.12 14.12 17.13
C ARG A 25 -34.54 13.65 15.78
N ASN A 26 -35.41 13.46 14.80
CA ASN A 26 -35.04 13.14 13.42
C ASN A 26 -35.99 13.84 12.44
N THR A 27 -35.52 14.87 11.76
CA THR A 27 -36.31 15.71 10.84
C THR A 27 -36.75 14.97 9.57
N ASN A 28 -36.18 13.80 9.28
CA ASN A 28 -36.56 13.02 8.12
C ASN A 28 -37.87 12.25 8.32
N ASN A 29 -38.37 12.16 9.56
CA ASN A 29 -39.64 11.48 9.87
C ASN A 29 -40.78 12.48 10.01
N ALA A 30 -42.00 12.06 9.66
CA ALA A 30 -43.21 12.91 9.76
C ALA A 30 -43.47 13.44 11.18
N ASP A 31 -43.12 12.67 12.21
CA ASP A 31 -43.26 13.05 13.61
C ASP A 31 -42.00 13.70 14.21
N ASN A 32 -41.00 13.99 13.37
CA ASN A 32 -39.71 14.57 13.75
C ASN A 32 -38.93 13.77 14.82
N LEU A 33 -39.24 12.49 15.02
CA LEU A 33 -38.65 11.63 16.05
C LEU A 33 -38.16 10.31 15.46
N GLN A 34 -37.07 9.75 16.00
CA GLN A 34 -36.60 8.41 15.63
C GLN A 34 -37.66 7.35 15.91
N ASN A 35 -37.63 6.26 15.13
CA ASN A 35 -38.55 5.13 15.31
C ASN A 35 -38.09 4.19 16.45
N SER A 36 -36.81 4.25 16.82
CA SER A 36 -36.23 3.54 17.96
C SER A 36 -36.10 4.45 19.17
N CYS A 37 -36.34 3.91 20.37
CA CYS A 37 -36.09 4.64 21.61
C CYS A 37 -34.59 4.82 21.86
N LYS A 38 -34.22 5.81 22.69
CA LYS A 38 -32.83 6.14 23.04
C LYS A 38 -32.03 4.93 23.51
N ALA A 39 -32.64 4.05 24.29
CA ALA A 39 -32.00 2.82 24.78
C ALA A 39 -31.61 1.88 23.62
N CYS A 40 -32.54 1.62 22.69
CA CYS A 40 -32.28 0.79 21.52
C CYS A 40 -31.25 1.45 20.58
N SER A 41 -31.36 2.76 20.34
CA SER A 41 -30.39 3.48 19.51
C SER A 41 -28.97 3.39 20.11
N LYS A 42 -28.80 3.57 21.43
CA LYS A 42 -27.50 3.40 22.10
C LYS A 42 -26.96 1.97 22.00
N ALA A 43 -27.82 0.96 22.17
CA ALA A 43 -27.43 -0.44 22.04
C ALA A 43 -26.94 -0.76 20.61
N SER A 44 -27.68 -0.33 19.60
CA SER A 44 -27.32 -0.49 18.19
C SER A 44 -26.04 0.26 17.83
N SER A 45 -25.86 1.50 18.30
CA SER A 45 -24.61 2.25 18.12
C SER A 45 -23.41 1.54 18.74
N LYS A 46 -23.55 0.96 19.94
CA LYS A 46 -22.49 0.19 20.60
C LYS A 46 -22.14 -1.08 19.82
N ALA A 47 -23.14 -1.80 19.34
CA ALA A 47 -22.95 -3.00 18.50
C ALA A 47 -22.25 -2.65 17.18
N TYR A 48 -22.70 -1.60 16.49
CA TYR A 48 -22.07 -1.10 15.28
C TYR A 48 -20.60 -0.71 15.50
N TYR A 49 -20.31 0.04 16.58
CA TYR A 49 -18.95 0.42 16.92
C TYR A 49 -18.05 -0.80 17.16
N ARG A 50 -18.53 -1.82 17.88
CA ARG A 50 -17.80 -3.08 18.11
C ARG A 50 -17.48 -3.80 16.79
N LEU A 51 -18.46 -3.92 15.89
CA LEU A 51 -18.26 -4.54 14.58
C LEU A 51 -17.28 -3.75 13.71
N ARG A 52 -17.36 -2.41 13.72
CA ARG A 52 -16.41 -1.54 13.01
C ARG A 52 -14.98 -1.75 13.49
N ILE A 53 -14.75 -1.75 14.82
CA ILE A 53 -13.42 -1.99 15.41
C ILE A 53 -12.90 -3.39 15.05
N ALA A 54 -13.75 -4.42 15.11
CA ALA A 54 -13.36 -5.77 14.72
C ALA A 54 -12.98 -5.85 13.23
N LYS A 55 -13.73 -5.18 12.34
CA LYS A 55 -13.41 -5.07 10.91
C LYS A 55 -12.08 -4.36 10.70
N GLU A 56 -11.84 -3.23 11.35
CA GLU A 56 -10.59 -2.48 11.25
C GLU A 56 -9.38 -3.28 11.74
N ARG A 57 -9.53 -4.04 12.83
CA ARG A 57 -8.49 -4.97 13.30
C ARG A 57 -8.18 -6.03 12.23
N ARG A 58 -9.20 -6.69 11.66
CA ARG A 58 -9.02 -7.70 10.60
C ARG A 58 -8.30 -7.12 9.38
N LEU A 59 -8.67 -5.91 8.95
CA LEU A 59 -8.01 -5.24 7.83
C LEU A 59 -6.54 -4.91 8.14
N ARG A 60 -6.25 -4.44 9.36
CA ARG A 60 -4.88 -4.19 9.81
C ARG A 60 -4.04 -5.47 9.83
N ASP A 61 -4.58 -6.55 10.38
CA ASP A 61 -3.93 -7.86 10.45
C ASP A 61 -3.69 -8.43 9.05
N SER A 62 -4.65 -8.31 8.14
CA SER A 62 -4.50 -8.69 6.73
C SER A 62 -3.40 -7.91 6.03
N LYS A 63 -3.33 -6.60 6.22
CA LYS A 63 -2.27 -5.76 5.65
C LYS A 63 -0.89 -6.13 6.19
N ARG A 64 -0.80 -6.47 7.49
CA ARG A 64 0.46 -6.94 8.10
C ARG A 64 0.90 -8.24 7.44
N ARG A 65 0.02 -9.25 7.36
CA ARG A 65 0.33 -10.55 6.73
C ARG A 65 0.83 -10.41 5.29
N LEU A 66 0.22 -9.51 4.50
CA LEU A 66 0.67 -9.27 3.13
C LEU A 66 2.06 -8.64 3.07
N ARG A 67 2.39 -7.72 3.99
CA ARG A 67 3.74 -7.17 4.09
C ARG A 67 4.75 -8.22 4.53
N ASP A 68 4.42 -9.00 5.55
CA ASP A 68 5.28 -10.07 6.05
C ASP A 68 5.55 -11.10 4.94
N ALA A 69 4.52 -11.51 4.19
CA ALA A 69 4.66 -12.42 3.05
C ALA A 69 5.53 -11.83 1.92
N ARG A 70 5.42 -10.52 1.65
CA ARG A 70 6.30 -9.84 0.70
C ARG A 70 7.75 -9.85 1.19
N GLN A 71 7.97 -9.54 2.46
CA GLN A 71 9.32 -9.54 3.04
C GLN A 71 9.94 -10.94 2.97
N THR A 72 9.19 -11.99 3.33
CA THR A 72 9.69 -13.38 3.23
C THR A 72 10.09 -13.76 1.80
N PHE A 73 9.41 -13.21 0.80
CA PHE A 73 9.75 -13.43 -0.60
C PHE A 73 11.00 -12.65 -1.02
N GLU A 74 11.11 -11.39 -0.60
CA GLU A 74 12.32 -10.56 -0.79
C GLU A 74 13.54 -11.22 -0.14
N ASP A 75 13.43 -11.67 1.12
CA ASP A 75 14.50 -12.36 1.83
C ASP A 75 14.90 -13.68 1.13
N ALA A 76 13.93 -14.46 0.63
CA ALA A 76 14.21 -15.68 -0.12
C ALA A 76 14.89 -15.40 -1.46
N LEU A 77 14.56 -14.29 -2.13
CA LEU A 77 15.25 -13.86 -3.34
C LEU A 77 16.68 -13.43 -3.05
N ASP A 78 16.92 -12.73 -1.94
CA ASP A 78 18.25 -12.33 -1.52
C ASP A 78 19.11 -13.55 -1.17
N GLU A 79 18.58 -14.53 -0.45
CA GLU A 79 19.26 -15.80 -0.15
C GLU A 79 19.58 -16.59 -1.44
N ALA A 80 18.58 -16.79 -2.31
CA ALA A 80 18.79 -17.46 -3.59
C ALA A 80 19.75 -16.70 -4.52
N SER A 81 19.76 -15.36 -4.42
CA SER A 81 20.72 -14.52 -5.10
C SER A 81 22.10 -14.64 -4.47
N ALA A 82 22.25 -14.75 -3.14
CA ALA A 82 23.53 -14.99 -2.50
C ALA A 82 24.11 -16.36 -2.89
N GLU A 83 23.27 -17.40 -2.95
CA GLU A 83 23.65 -18.72 -3.45
C GLU A 83 24.09 -18.67 -4.93
N ARG A 84 23.34 -17.95 -5.78
CA ARG A 84 23.64 -17.81 -7.22
C ARG A 84 24.83 -16.87 -7.50
N LEU A 85 24.95 -15.77 -6.74
CA LEU A 85 25.99 -14.73 -6.86
C LEU A 85 27.24 -15.05 -6.04
N GLY A 86 27.26 -16.15 -5.28
CA GLY A 86 28.50 -16.78 -4.79
C GLY A 86 29.48 -17.14 -5.93
N VAL A 87 29.03 -17.04 -7.19
CA VAL A 87 29.84 -17.18 -8.41
C VAL A 87 30.09 -15.83 -9.13
N VAL A 88 29.54 -14.70 -8.67
CA VAL A 88 30.06 -13.39 -9.08
C VAL A 88 31.38 -13.22 -8.36
N ARG A 89 32.43 -13.80 -8.94
CA ARG A 89 33.80 -13.47 -8.58
C ARG A 89 33.88 -11.96 -8.59
N GLN A 90 34.00 -11.35 -7.42
CA GLN A 90 34.36 -9.94 -7.35
C GLN A 90 35.55 -9.78 -8.28
N ARG A 91 35.42 -8.91 -9.28
CA ARG A 91 36.54 -8.56 -10.13
C ARG A 91 37.62 -8.12 -9.14
N PRO A 92 38.78 -8.80 -9.08
CA PRO A 92 39.77 -8.49 -8.06
C PRO A 92 40.04 -6.99 -8.10
N ASP A 93 40.14 -6.37 -6.92
CA ASP A 93 40.37 -4.93 -6.77
C ASP A 93 41.82 -4.63 -7.13
N VAL A 94 42.13 -4.83 -8.41
CA VAL A 94 43.45 -4.62 -9.00
C VAL A 94 43.55 -3.12 -9.26
N PRO A 95 44.50 -2.42 -8.61
CA PRO A 95 44.71 -1.00 -8.87
C PRO A 95 44.88 -0.77 -10.37
N LEU A 96 43.98 0.01 -10.96
CA LEU A 96 44.07 0.38 -12.37
C LEU A 96 45.22 1.36 -12.53
N ASN A 97 46.00 1.18 -13.60
CA ASN A 97 47.07 2.12 -13.91
C ASN A 97 46.44 3.51 -14.22
N PRO A 98 46.79 4.56 -13.45
CA PRO A 98 46.22 5.90 -13.62
C PRO A 98 46.49 6.50 -15.00
N ASP A 99 47.58 6.13 -15.67
CA ASP A 99 47.94 6.65 -16.99
C ASP A 99 46.96 6.20 -18.08
N LEU A 100 46.36 5.02 -17.90
CA LEU A 100 45.41 4.47 -18.87
C LEU A 100 44.02 5.14 -18.78
N LYS A 101 43.76 5.92 -17.73
CA LYS A 101 42.50 6.65 -17.54
C LYS A 101 42.27 7.71 -18.62
N ALA A 102 43.33 8.22 -19.24
CA ALA A 102 43.24 9.21 -20.30
C ALA A 102 42.69 8.65 -21.63
N PHE A 103 42.65 7.33 -21.79
CA PHE A 103 42.26 6.66 -23.03
C PHE A 103 40.86 6.09 -22.94
N THR A 104 40.10 6.22 -24.01
CA THR A 104 38.77 5.59 -24.12
C THR A 104 38.90 4.06 -24.22
N PRO A 105 37.88 3.28 -23.79
CA PRO A 105 37.89 1.83 -23.91
C PRO A 105 38.20 1.34 -25.33
N ARG A 106 37.69 2.02 -26.36
CA ARG A 106 37.96 1.68 -27.77
C ARG A 106 39.41 1.90 -28.20
N GLN A 107 40.04 2.97 -27.70
CA GLN A 107 41.46 3.24 -27.99
C GLN A 107 42.35 2.17 -27.37
N LEU A 108 42.08 1.79 -26.12
CA LEU A 108 42.82 0.72 -25.43
C LEU A 108 42.63 -0.63 -26.15
N MET A 109 41.41 -0.96 -26.57
CA MET A 109 41.15 -2.18 -27.34
C MET A 109 41.91 -2.19 -28.66
N ARG A 110 41.91 -1.07 -29.41
CA ARG A 110 42.65 -0.97 -30.68
C ARG A 110 44.15 -1.20 -30.49
N GLU A 111 44.74 -0.66 -29.42
CA GLU A 111 46.15 -0.85 -29.09
C GLU A 111 46.47 -2.32 -28.78
N LEU A 112 45.61 -3.02 -28.03
CA LEU A 112 45.78 -4.45 -27.76
C LEU A 112 45.72 -5.29 -29.04
N TYR A 113 44.78 -5.00 -29.94
CA TYR A 113 44.71 -5.67 -31.25
C TYR A 113 45.96 -5.42 -32.10
N ALA A 114 46.46 -4.18 -32.14
CA ALA A 114 47.68 -3.83 -32.88
C ALA A 114 48.93 -4.55 -32.35
N ARG A 115 48.95 -4.87 -31.05
CA ARG A 115 50.00 -5.68 -30.41
C ARG A 115 49.82 -7.19 -30.59
N GLY A 116 48.81 -7.62 -31.34
CA GLY A 116 48.55 -9.03 -31.65
C GLY A 116 47.82 -9.79 -30.55
N TYR A 117 47.22 -9.09 -29.58
CA TYR A 117 46.33 -9.75 -28.62
C TYR A 117 44.95 -9.95 -29.26
N GLU A 118 44.49 -11.20 -29.27
CA GLU A 118 43.19 -11.57 -29.83
C GLU A 118 42.26 -12.07 -28.72
N GLY A 119 40.97 -11.71 -28.80
CA GLY A 119 39.95 -12.16 -27.86
C GLY A 119 38.57 -11.60 -28.18
N SER A 120 37.52 -12.30 -27.77
CA SER A 120 36.13 -11.86 -27.90
C SER A 120 35.65 -11.23 -26.60
N LEU A 121 35.23 -9.95 -26.65
CA LEU A 121 34.64 -9.28 -25.50
C LEU A 121 33.14 -9.12 -25.67
N THR A 122 32.36 -9.71 -24.77
CA THR A 122 30.91 -9.51 -24.63
C THR A 122 30.65 -8.47 -23.54
N TYR A 123 29.97 -7.38 -23.89
CA TYR A 123 29.51 -6.38 -22.92
C TYR A 123 28.02 -6.08 -23.10
N SER A 124 27.33 -5.79 -21.99
CA SER A 124 25.94 -5.35 -21.99
C SER A 124 25.87 -3.83 -21.85
N GLU A 125 25.39 -3.13 -22.87
CA GLU A 125 25.18 -1.67 -22.83
C GLU A 125 23.81 -1.35 -22.21
N GLN A 126 23.78 -0.58 -21.11
CA GLN A 126 22.53 -0.07 -20.54
C GLN A 126 22.19 1.29 -21.15
N VAL A 127 21.36 1.29 -22.20
CA VAL A 127 20.90 2.53 -22.84
C VAL A 127 19.69 3.10 -22.07
N VAL A 128 19.95 4.00 -21.14
CA VAL A 128 18.90 4.67 -20.36
C VAL A 128 18.24 5.77 -21.20
N HIS A 129 17.05 5.50 -21.71
CA HIS A 129 16.23 6.50 -22.40
C HIS A 129 15.46 7.32 -21.37
N ARG A 130 15.73 8.62 -21.28
CA ARG A 130 14.93 9.55 -20.47
C ARG A 130 13.66 9.91 -21.23
N ILE A 131 12.56 9.24 -20.92
CA ILE A 131 11.23 9.60 -21.44
C ILE A 131 10.71 10.78 -20.60
N ASN A 132 10.66 11.97 -21.19
CA ASN A 132 10.04 13.15 -20.59
C ASN A 132 8.51 13.06 -20.72
N ILE A 133 7.84 12.64 -19.66
CA ILE A 133 6.37 12.46 -19.63
C ILE A 133 5.62 13.82 -19.60
N ALA A 134 6.32 14.94 -19.40
CA ALA A 134 5.73 16.28 -19.27
C ALA A 134 5.00 16.79 -20.53
N ALA A 135 5.26 16.23 -21.72
CA ALA A 135 4.61 16.64 -22.97
C ALA A 135 3.25 15.96 -23.23
N CYS A 136 2.81 15.02 -22.37
CA CYS A 136 1.55 14.29 -22.52
C CYS A 136 0.49 14.78 -21.51
N LYS A 137 0.19 16.08 -21.51
CA LYS A 137 -1.05 16.61 -20.95
C LYS A 137 -1.85 17.23 -22.09
N ARG A 138 -2.83 16.50 -22.58
CA ARG A 138 -3.97 17.01 -23.34
C ARG A 138 -5.14 17.17 -22.38
#